data_AF-A0A6G3MEE0-F1
#
_entry.id   AF-A0A6G3MEE0-F1
#
_cell.length_a   1.000
_cell.length_b   1.000
_cell.length_c   1.000
_cell.angle_alpha   90.00
_cell.angle_beta   90.00
_cell.angle_gamma   90.00
#
_symmetry.space_group_name_H-M   'P 1'
#
loop_
_entity.id
_entity.type
_entity.pdbx_description
1 polymer ?
#
loop_
_entity_poly.entity_id
_entity_poly.type
_entity_poly.pdbx_seq_one_letter_code
_entity_poly.pdbx_strand_id
1 'polypeptide(L)'
;MINLIYFELYMMIKTYYTSMHCTFNDICAILPSKYLTPLLNRRSFSTIDAMGPFRNFRLTLHSLCNISPLILTKFNSIFIKIKIYYCSRFTGIKSTSQRVVKALFSQRITFDQEILFDLPIEKLLSEMALIFYFYAIEGSQEKQIYAGFLRLFDENISLVNGDLLVALIPIDLCKPLKILCRQMDLNKVSQSYPYIHLNIPIIMPFSSGSDSIIERDSHGRGQPTIPSTSKQLKIIIKSLNKFIITRNFKKIYPQIAKQIWPNRDIVKTISSDNSLIPLIVYCGIITYASDEEFETFFTTLPVLTIDDYLLMLGPMFSNHTVRKYSIKYMSLINAETFCNYVTIFVNCLAYEQNMWSEYMCLLIQRTWDNPQIAHKVFWSCKLLSDNPYSSNSYIIFMAIILGCATSEERKNLSIQLSLLKTLGDCGRGIQMRSDSVGKLNLLHSTLESFANEITSDFNLPISASIKVKGIHIKRSKVFSSASSPILVCFENSFPCGLDISVIYKVGDILTR
;
A
#
# COMPACT_ATOMS: atom_id res chain seq x y z
N MET A 1 8.63 -14.81 -24.78
CA MET A 1 9.37 -14.63 -23.51
C MET A 1 8.46 -14.22 -22.34
N ILE A 2 7.50 -13.30 -22.53
CA ILE A 2 6.53 -12.85 -21.50
C ILE A 2 5.56 -13.96 -21.04
N ASN A 3 5.10 -14.83 -21.95
CA ASN A 3 4.23 -15.98 -21.58
C ASN A 3 4.95 -17.01 -20.69
N LEU A 4 6.28 -17.10 -20.75
CA LEU A 4 7.06 -17.97 -19.88
C LEU A 4 7.08 -17.39 -18.46
N ILE A 5 7.26 -16.08 -18.32
CA ILE A 5 7.26 -15.40 -17.01
C ILE A 5 5.91 -15.53 -16.30
N TYR A 6 4.79 -15.44 -17.04
CA TYR A 6 3.46 -15.62 -16.46
C TYR A 6 3.12 -17.08 -16.14
N PHE A 7 3.58 -18.03 -16.97
CA PHE A 7 3.47 -19.46 -16.68
C PHE A 7 4.31 -19.85 -15.48
N GLU A 8 5.53 -19.34 -15.40
CA GLU A 8 6.39 -19.46 -14.22
C GLU A 8 5.68 -18.83 -13.02
N LEU A 9 5.22 -17.57 -13.08
CA LEU A 9 4.41 -16.92 -12.01
C LEU A 9 3.24 -17.76 -11.53
N TYR A 10 2.48 -18.36 -12.45
CA TYR A 10 1.39 -19.28 -12.11
C TYR A 10 1.93 -20.52 -11.37
N MET A 11 3.01 -21.12 -11.86
CA MET A 11 3.68 -22.24 -11.19
C MET A 11 4.27 -21.82 -9.84
N MET A 12 4.85 -20.62 -9.71
CA MET A 12 5.41 -20.06 -8.47
C MET A 12 4.32 -19.83 -7.42
N ILE A 13 3.18 -19.26 -7.83
CA ILE A 13 2.01 -19.07 -6.98
C ILE A 13 1.46 -20.43 -6.55
N LYS A 14 1.36 -21.39 -7.47
CA LYS A 14 0.95 -22.77 -7.18
C LYS A 14 1.91 -23.48 -6.21
N THR A 15 3.23 -23.30 -6.36
CA THR A 15 4.27 -23.86 -5.48
C THR A 15 4.27 -23.20 -4.09
N TYR A 16 4.06 -21.89 -4.01
CA TYR A 16 3.88 -21.18 -2.75
C TYR A 16 2.63 -21.66 -1.99
N TYR A 17 1.50 -21.83 -2.68
CA TYR A 17 0.27 -22.29 -2.03
C TYR A 17 0.30 -23.78 -1.66
N THR A 18 0.94 -24.64 -2.46
CA THR A 18 1.14 -26.06 -2.11
C THR A 18 2.10 -26.24 -0.94
N SER A 19 3.13 -25.39 -0.79
CA SER A 19 4.02 -25.40 0.37
C SER A 19 3.39 -24.79 1.65
N MET A 20 2.30 -24.03 1.53
CA MET A 20 1.61 -23.36 2.65
C MET A 20 0.26 -23.98 3.03
N HIS A 21 -0.11 -25.15 2.49
CA HIS A 21 -1.38 -25.86 2.75
C HIS A 21 -2.68 -25.06 2.49
N CYS A 22 -2.79 -24.36 1.35
CA CYS A 22 -4.08 -23.76 0.92
C CYS A 22 -4.75 -24.56 -0.20
N THR A 23 -6.09 -24.48 -0.30
CA THR A 23 -6.87 -25.29 -1.24
C THR A 23 -6.98 -24.64 -2.64
N PHE A 24 -7.13 -25.45 -3.68
CA PHE A 24 -7.22 -25.03 -5.09
C PHE A 24 -8.35 -23.99 -5.35
N ASN A 25 -9.42 -24.01 -4.56
CA ASN A 25 -10.54 -23.07 -4.69
C ASN A 25 -10.19 -21.65 -4.21
N ASP A 26 -9.25 -21.50 -3.26
CA ASP A 26 -8.79 -20.19 -2.77
C ASP A 26 -7.93 -19.45 -3.82
N ILE A 27 -7.31 -20.21 -4.72
CA ILE A 27 -6.44 -19.70 -5.80
C ILE A 27 -7.27 -19.17 -6.97
N CYS A 28 -8.37 -19.86 -7.32
CA CYS A 28 -9.26 -19.47 -8.41
C CYS A 28 -10.04 -18.17 -8.12
N ALA A 29 -10.19 -17.79 -6.85
CA ALA A 29 -10.86 -16.53 -6.45
C ALA A 29 -9.98 -15.28 -6.61
N ILE A 30 -8.68 -15.42 -6.90
CA ILE A 30 -7.70 -14.32 -6.88
C ILE A 30 -7.31 -13.81 -8.28
N LEU A 31 -7.58 -14.57 -9.35
CA LEU A 31 -7.20 -14.20 -10.72
C LEU A 31 -8.36 -13.54 -11.49
N PRO A 32 -8.29 -12.24 -11.84
CA PRO A 32 -9.30 -11.60 -12.67
C PRO A 32 -9.15 -12.04 -14.13
N SER A 33 -10.27 -12.34 -14.79
CA SER A 33 -10.36 -12.79 -16.19
C SER A 33 -9.93 -11.75 -17.24
N LYS A 34 -9.52 -10.55 -16.84
CA LYS A 34 -9.25 -9.39 -17.73
C LYS A 34 -7.82 -9.29 -18.27
N TYR A 35 -6.88 -10.16 -17.87
CA TYR A 35 -5.44 -10.02 -18.18
C TYR A 35 -4.93 -10.87 -19.37
N LEU A 36 -5.81 -11.29 -20.29
CA LEU A 36 -5.47 -12.14 -21.44
C LEU A 36 -5.10 -11.38 -22.74
N THR A 37 -4.69 -10.11 -22.71
CA THR A 37 -4.17 -9.40 -23.92
C THR A 37 -3.31 -8.16 -23.54
N PRO A 38 -2.44 -7.64 -24.44
CA PRO A 38 -1.07 -7.24 -24.11
C PRO A 38 -0.94 -5.81 -23.57
N LEU A 39 -0.25 -5.65 -22.44
CA LEU A 39 -0.03 -4.37 -21.76
C LEU A 39 1.45 -4.12 -21.49
N LEU A 40 2.18 -3.59 -22.47
CA LEU A 40 3.52 -3.04 -22.25
C LEU A 40 3.82 -1.72 -22.97
N ASN A 41 2.85 -1.07 -23.61
CA ASN A 41 3.03 0.28 -24.11
C ASN A 41 1.82 1.15 -23.75
N ARG A 42 2.03 2.15 -22.88
CA ARG A 42 1.08 3.24 -22.67
C ARG A 42 1.00 4.06 -23.95
N ARG A 43 -0.19 4.12 -24.54
CA ARG A 43 -0.54 5.18 -25.48
C ARG A 43 -0.51 6.51 -24.71
N SER A 44 0.10 7.50 -25.32
CA SER A 44 0.01 8.90 -24.93
C SER A 44 -1.44 9.28 -24.69
N PHE A 45 -1.67 10.04 -23.62
CA PHE A 45 -2.91 10.70 -23.22
C PHE A 45 -4.00 10.68 -24.30
N SER A 46 -5.00 9.79 -24.18
CA SER A 46 -6.31 10.13 -24.74
C SER A 46 -6.95 11.05 -23.72
N THR A 47 -7.04 12.33 -24.06
CA THR A 47 -8.03 13.22 -23.47
C THR A 47 -9.34 12.44 -23.38
N ILE A 48 -9.95 12.42 -22.20
CA ILE A 48 -11.36 12.05 -22.16
C ILE A 48 -12.05 13.19 -22.91
N ASP A 49 -12.27 13.02 -24.21
CA ASP A 49 -13.11 13.88 -25.05
C ASP A 49 -14.56 13.66 -24.63
N ALA A 50 -14.89 14.07 -23.39
CA ALA A 50 -16.22 14.03 -22.83
C ALA A 50 -16.94 15.34 -23.13
N MET A 51 -17.17 15.62 -24.41
CA MET A 51 -18.23 16.57 -24.80
C MET A 51 -19.56 15.83 -24.89
N GLY A 52 -20.03 15.28 -23.77
CA GLY A 52 -21.39 14.74 -23.59
C GLY A 52 -22.29 15.71 -22.82
N PRO A 53 -23.61 15.46 -22.71
CA PRO A 53 -24.56 16.40 -22.09
C PRO A 53 -24.36 16.62 -20.57
N PHE A 54 -23.43 15.90 -19.95
CA PHE A 54 -23.16 15.97 -18.51
C PHE A 54 -21.80 16.63 -18.26
N ARG A 55 -21.81 17.89 -17.79
CA ARG A 55 -20.58 18.65 -17.49
C ARG A 55 -19.87 18.17 -16.23
N ASN A 56 -20.62 17.68 -15.24
CA ASN A 56 -20.13 17.33 -13.91
C ASN A 56 -20.13 15.82 -13.66
N PHE A 57 -19.16 15.35 -12.88
CA PHE A 57 -19.03 13.96 -12.47
C PHE A 57 -20.23 13.53 -11.61
N ARG A 58 -20.79 12.35 -11.93
CA ARG A 58 -21.97 11.79 -11.27
C ARG A 58 -21.83 10.29 -11.11
N LEU A 59 -22.47 9.75 -10.08
CA LEU A 59 -22.60 8.31 -9.87
C LEU A 59 -24.00 7.99 -9.35
N THR A 60 -24.49 6.79 -9.65
CA THR A 60 -25.75 6.29 -9.09
C THR A 60 -25.43 5.34 -7.95
N LEU A 61 -25.93 5.65 -6.76
CA LEU A 61 -25.83 4.79 -5.59
C LEU A 61 -27.07 3.90 -5.53
N HIS A 62 -26.92 2.61 -5.83
CA HIS A 62 -28.04 1.68 -5.88
C HIS A 62 -28.40 1.14 -4.50
N SER A 63 -27.50 0.38 -3.88
CA SER A 63 -27.81 -0.26 -2.60
C SER A 63 -26.58 -0.55 -1.74
N LEU A 64 -26.81 -0.62 -0.43
CA LEU A 64 -25.87 -1.12 0.57
C LEU A 64 -26.33 -2.50 1.03
N CYS A 65 -25.47 -3.50 0.93
CA CYS A 65 -25.80 -4.89 1.22
C CYS A 65 -24.94 -5.44 2.36
N ASN A 66 -25.38 -6.57 2.93
CA ASN A 66 -24.61 -7.38 3.88
C ASN A 66 -24.26 -6.63 5.17
N ILE A 67 -25.24 -5.88 5.70
CA ILE A 67 -25.11 -5.12 6.94
C ILE A 67 -25.35 -6.05 8.12
N SER A 68 -24.48 -5.98 9.14
CA SER A 68 -24.64 -6.77 10.37
C SER A 68 -26.00 -6.48 11.05
N PRO A 69 -26.74 -7.51 11.51
CA PRO A 69 -28.00 -7.34 12.23
C PRO A 69 -27.88 -6.43 13.46
N LEU A 70 -26.73 -6.42 14.14
CA LEU A 70 -26.44 -5.56 15.29
C LEU A 70 -26.53 -4.07 14.96
N ILE A 71 -26.18 -3.69 13.73
CA ILE A 71 -26.26 -2.30 13.26
C ILE A 71 -27.71 -1.93 12.96
N LEU A 72 -28.46 -2.86 12.35
CA LEU A 72 -29.86 -2.66 12.01
C LEU A 72 -30.74 -2.50 13.26
N THR A 73 -30.41 -3.18 14.36
CA THR A 73 -31.16 -3.07 15.62
C THR A 73 -30.79 -1.84 16.44
N LYS A 74 -29.52 -1.43 16.43
CA LYS A 74 -28.99 -0.37 17.30
C LYS A 74 -29.28 1.06 16.82
N PHE A 75 -29.22 1.31 15.50
CA PHE A 75 -29.24 2.67 14.96
C PHE A 75 -30.63 3.07 14.43
N ASN A 76 -30.92 4.38 14.44
CA ASN A 76 -32.22 4.93 14.03
C ASN A 76 -32.27 5.34 12.56
N SER A 77 -31.13 5.77 12.01
CA SER A 77 -30.99 6.08 10.60
C SER A 77 -29.56 5.89 10.14
N ILE A 78 -29.37 5.72 8.84
CA ILE A 78 -28.07 5.52 8.21
C ILE A 78 -27.98 6.32 6.92
N PHE A 79 -26.76 6.65 6.51
CA PHE A 79 -26.47 7.31 5.24
C PHE A 79 -25.00 7.14 4.86
N ILE A 80 -24.67 7.46 3.62
CA ILE A 80 -23.32 7.37 3.07
C ILE A 80 -22.83 8.77 2.73
N LYS A 81 -21.66 9.15 3.25
CA LYS A 81 -20.92 10.36 2.84
C LYS A 81 -19.82 9.96 1.87
N ILE A 82 -19.83 10.54 0.69
CA ILE A 82 -18.82 10.30 -0.35
C ILE A 82 -17.91 11.52 -0.41
N LYS A 83 -16.60 11.28 -0.37
CA LYS A 83 -15.58 12.33 -0.44
C LYS A 83 -14.60 12.04 -1.56
N ILE A 84 -14.23 13.06 -2.32
CA ILE A 84 -13.20 12.96 -3.36
C ILE A 84 -11.85 13.28 -2.74
N TYR A 85 -10.92 12.35 -2.91
CA TYR A 85 -9.52 12.51 -2.54
C TYR A 85 -8.66 12.59 -3.79
N TYR A 86 -7.65 13.45 -3.75
CA TYR A 86 -6.57 13.46 -4.73
C TYR A 86 -5.30 13.06 -4.00
N CYS A 87 -4.64 12.02 -4.49
CA CYS A 87 -3.56 11.38 -3.75
C CYS A 87 -4.04 10.99 -2.34
N SER A 88 -3.47 11.60 -1.30
CA SER A 88 -3.85 11.37 0.12
C SER A 88 -4.71 12.47 0.74
N ARG A 89 -5.09 13.47 -0.04
CA ARG A 89 -5.66 14.71 0.46
C ARG A 89 -7.12 14.83 0.04
N PHE A 90 -7.96 15.24 1.00
CA PHE A 90 -9.34 15.60 0.72
C PHE A 90 -9.37 16.88 -0.14
N THR A 91 -10.04 16.82 -1.28
CA THR A 91 -10.13 17.93 -2.24
C THR A 91 -11.02 19.07 -1.76
N GLY A 92 -11.91 18.80 -0.80
CA GLY A 92 -12.98 19.73 -0.39
C GLY A 92 -14.35 19.29 -0.90
N ILE A 93 -14.40 18.49 -1.95
CA ILE A 93 -15.63 18.06 -2.63
C ILE A 93 -16.22 16.84 -1.91
N LYS A 94 -17.45 16.99 -1.42
CA LYS A 94 -18.19 15.96 -0.70
C LYS A 94 -19.65 15.96 -1.14
N SER A 95 -20.24 14.77 -1.15
CA SER A 95 -21.67 14.57 -1.36
C SER A 95 -22.21 13.59 -0.32
N THR A 96 -23.51 13.68 -0.02
CA THR A 96 -24.16 12.82 0.98
C THR A 96 -25.39 12.18 0.36
N SER A 97 -25.59 10.89 0.62
CA SER A 97 -26.81 10.20 0.22
C SER A 97 -28.01 10.65 1.06
N GLN A 98 -29.20 10.28 0.62
CA GLN A 98 -30.40 10.34 1.44
C GLN A 98 -30.22 9.52 2.72
N ARG A 99 -30.91 9.97 3.79
CA ARG A 99 -30.94 9.26 5.07
C ARG A 99 -32.04 8.22 5.03
N VAL A 100 -31.68 6.96 5.26
CA VAL A 100 -32.63 5.87 5.39
C VAL A 100 -32.97 5.67 6.86
N VAL A 101 -34.26 5.66 7.18
CA VAL A 101 -34.77 5.46 8.55
C VAL A 101 -34.93 3.98 8.87
N LYS A 102 -34.89 3.64 10.16
CA LYS A 102 -34.95 2.26 10.67
C LYS A 102 -36.11 1.42 10.12
N ALA A 103 -37.25 2.02 9.85
CA ALA A 103 -38.42 1.33 9.29
C ALA A 103 -38.15 0.68 7.92
N LEU A 104 -37.16 1.18 7.18
CA LEU A 104 -36.77 0.71 5.84
C LEU A 104 -35.50 -0.17 5.89
N PHE A 105 -35.05 -0.54 7.09
CA PHE A 105 -33.87 -1.38 7.24
C PHE A 105 -34.20 -2.81 6.83
N SER A 106 -33.39 -3.33 5.90
CA SER A 106 -33.37 -4.73 5.54
C SER A 106 -31.91 -5.17 5.37
N GLN A 107 -31.67 -6.44 5.04
CA GLN A 107 -30.32 -6.91 4.70
C GLN A 107 -29.73 -6.20 3.47
N ARG A 108 -30.59 -5.61 2.62
CA ARG A 108 -30.24 -4.77 1.48
C ARG A 108 -30.98 -3.44 1.56
N ILE A 109 -30.24 -2.36 1.70
CA ILE A 109 -30.79 -1.01 1.82
C ILE A 109 -30.64 -0.32 0.49
N THR A 110 -31.75 -0.01 -0.16
CA THR A 110 -31.78 0.69 -1.45
C THR A 110 -31.73 2.20 -1.23
N PHE A 111 -30.94 2.87 -2.07
CA PHE A 111 -30.90 4.32 -2.18
C PHE A 111 -31.44 4.76 -3.53
N ASP A 112 -31.04 4.05 -4.60
CA ASP A 112 -31.35 4.34 -6.01
C ASP A 112 -31.32 5.84 -6.34
N GLN A 113 -30.23 6.48 -5.88
CA GLN A 113 -30.06 7.93 -5.91
C GLN A 113 -28.88 8.31 -6.81
N GLU A 114 -29.10 9.26 -7.70
CA GLU A 114 -28.02 9.94 -8.41
C GLU A 114 -27.32 10.97 -7.52
N ILE A 115 -26.00 10.88 -7.43
CA ILE A 115 -25.14 11.76 -6.67
C ILE A 115 -24.30 12.58 -7.64
N LEU A 116 -24.61 13.87 -7.73
CA LEU A 116 -23.84 14.85 -8.49
C LEU A 116 -22.69 15.39 -7.63
N PHE A 117 -21.51 15.55 -8.24
CA PHE A 117 -20.37 16.23 -7.64
C PHE A 117 -20.14 17.57 -8.32
N ASP A 118 -19.75 18.58 -7.54
CA ASP A 118 -19.28 19.87 -8.07
C ASP A 118 -17.84 19.74 -8.59
N LEU A 119 -17.68 18.90 -9.62
CA LEU A 119 -16.41 18.61 -10.26
C LEU A 119 -16.65 18.26 -11.73
N PRO A 120 -16.21 19.12 -12.67
CA PRO A 120 -16.26 18.80 -14.08
C PRO A 120 -15.46 17.53 -14.41
N ILE A 121 -15.97 16.70 -15.32
CA ILE A 121 -15.31 15.44 -15.71
C ILE A 121 -13.90 15.71 -16.28
N GLU A 122 -13.74 16.80 -17.03
CA GLU A 122 -12.45 17.25 -17.58
C GLU A 122 -11.38 17.57 -16.52
N LYS A 123 -11.80 17.86 -15.29
CA LYS A 123 -10.89 18.17 -14.16
C LYS A 123 -10.54 16.94 -13.33
N LEU A 124 -11.02 15.75 -13.71
CA LEU A 124 -10.65 14.51 -13.05
C LEU A 124 -9.18 14.17 -13.35
N LEU A 125 -8.44 13.84 -12.29
CA LEU A 125 -7.04 13.42 -12.39
C LEU A 125 -6.90 11.94 -12.10
N SER A 126 -5.92 11.28 -12.72
CA SER A 126 -5.72 9.82 -12.66
C SER A 126 -5.54 9.26 -11.24
N GLU A 127 -5.06 10.10 -10.31
CA GLU A 127 -4.83 9.78 -8.91
C GLU A 127 -6.00 10.17 -7.99
N MET A 128 -7.15 10.55 -8.56
CA MET A 128 -8.37 10.79 -7.80
C MET A 128 -9.05 9.48 -7.42
N ALA A 129 -9.62 9.47 -6.22
CA ALA A 129 -10.37 8.35 -5.67
C ALA A 129 -11.56 8.83 -4.84
N LEU A 130 -12.58 8.00 -4.77
CA LEU A 130 -13.74 8.16 -3.92
C LEU A 130 -13.55 7.37 -2.63
N ILE A 131 -13.78 8.03 -1.51
CA ILE A 131 -13.91 7.36 -0.21
C ILE A 131 -15.36 7.45 0.25
N PHE A 132 -15.95 6.29 0.43
CA PHE A 132 -17.30 6.10 0.95
C PHE A 132 -17.21 5.93 2.45
N TYR A 133 -17.94 6.73 3.20
CA TYR A 133 -18.03 6.59 4.65
C TYR A 133 -19.45 6.27 5.03
N PHE A 134 -19.62 5.12 5.67
CA PHE A 134 -20.91 4.69 6.19
C PHE A 134 -21.12 5.23 7.59
N TYR A 135 -22.17 6.03 7.74
CA TYR A 135 -22.57 6.63 9.00
C TYR A 135 -23.90 6.06 9.48
N ALA A 136 -23.99 5.88 10.79
CA ALA A 136 -25.23 5.51 11.46
C ALA A 136 -25.50 6.48 12.62
N ILE A 137 -26.77 6.78 12.87
CA ILE A 137 -27.21 7.72 13.89
C ILE A 137 -27.81 6.96 15.08
N GLU A 138 -27.24 7.19 16.26
CA GLU A 138 -27.74 6.69 17.54
C GLU A 138 -28.23 7.89 18.35
N GLY A 139 -29.55 8.08 18.44
CA GLY A 139 -30.14 9.30 18.99
C GLY A 139 -29.76 10.54 18.16
N SER A 140 -28.94 11.44 18.72
CA SER A 140 -28.43 12.65 18.04
C SER A 140 -26.98 12.56 17.55
N GLN A 141 -26.27 11.45 17.83
CA GLN A 141 -24.86 11.31 17.50
C GLN A 141 -24.65 10.58 16.17
N GLU A 142 -23.88 11.17 15.25
CA GLU A 142 -23.42 10.50 14.03
C GLU A 142 -22.17 9.65 14.33
N LYS A 143 -22.27 8.33 14.16
CA LYS A 143 -21.15 7.40 14.30
C LYS A 143 -20.71 6.90 12.93
N GLN A 144 -19.41 6.96 12.67
CA GLN A 144 -18.79 6.46 11.46
C GLN A 144 -18.39 5.01 11.71
N ILE A 145 -18.91 4.06 10.94
CA ILE A 145 -18.73 2.63 11.23
C ILE A 145 -17.80 1.97 10.22
N TYR A 146 -18.03 2.20 8.93
CA TYR A 146 -17.22 1.62 7.86
C TYR A 146 -16.70 2.68 6.87
N ALA A 147 -15.63 2.34 6.15
CA ALA A 147 -15.17 3.07 4.99
C ALA A 147 -14.87 2.14 3.81
N GLY A 148 -15.14 2.62 2.59
CA GLY A 148 -14.83 1.96 1.32
C GLY A 148 -14.01 2.89 0.43
N PHE A 149 -13.24 2.30 -0.48
CA PHE A 149 -12.35 3.03 -1.39
C PHE A 149 -12.59 2.57 -2.82
N LEU A 150 -12.73 3.52 -3.74
CA LEU A 150 -12.83 3.28 -5.18
C LEU A 150 -11.92 4.25 -5.91
N ARG A 151 -11.03 3.74 -6.75
CA ARG A 151 -10.26 4.57 -7.66
C ARG A 151 -11.12 4.93 -8.87
N LEU A 152 -11.02 6.17 -9.35
CA LEU A 152 -11.80 6.62 -10.50
C LEU A 152 -11.21 6.15 -11.83
N PHE A 153 -9.92 5.86 -11.89
CA PHE A 153 -9.23 5.44 -13.09
C PHE A 153 -8.63 4.04 -12.93
N ASP A 154 -8.70 3.24 -13.98
CA ASP A 154 -8.10 1.91 -14.02
C ASP A 154 -6.58 1.98 -14.34
N GLU A 155 -5.95 0.80 -14.52
CA GLU A 155 -4.52 0.70 -14.84
C GLU A 155 -4.16 1.34 -16.19
N ASN A 156 -5.13 1.42 -17.10
CA ASN A 156 -5.02 2.02 -18.43
C ASN A 156 -5.37 3.51 -18.45
N ILE A 157 -5.59 4.13 -17.28
CA ILE A 157 -5.99 5.53 -17.14
C ILE A 157 -7.36 5.77 -17.83
N SER A 158 -8.19 4.73 -17.92
CA SER A 158 -9.58 4.87 -18.35
C SER A 158 -10.46 5.10 -17.12
N LEU A 159 -11.46 5.98 -17.25
CA LEU A 159 -12.43 6.19 -16.18
C LEU A 159 -13.20 4.88 -15.95
N VAL A 160 -13.24 4.42 -14.70
CA VAL A 160 -14.00 3.23 -14.32
C VAL A 160 -15.49 3.52 -14.52
N ASN A 161 -16.17 2.64 -15.25
CA ASN A 161 -17.57 2.78 -15.61
C ASN A 161 -18.36 1.46 -15.41
N GLY A 162 -19.68 1.56 -15.49
CA GLY A 162 -20.61 0.46 -15.29
C GLY A 162 -20.94 0.19 -13.82
N ASP A 163 -21.49 -0.99 -13.57
CA ASP A 163 -21.87 -1.46 -12.24
C ASP A 163 -20.65 -1.95 -11.45
N LEU A 164 -20.50 -1.43 -10.24
CA LEU A 164 -19.34 -1.64 -9.38
C LEU A 164 -19.78 -2.00 -7.97
N LEU A 165 -19.00 -2.89 -7.35
CA LEU A 165 -19.15 -3.28 -5.96
C LEU A 165 -17.95 -2.77 -5.15
N VAL A 166 -18.23 -1.96 -4.12
CA VAL A 166 -17.22 -1.41 -3.23
C VAL A 166 -17.40 -2.01 -1.84
N ALA A 167 -16.47 -2.88 -1.45
CA ALA A 167 -16.46 -3.45 -0.11
C ALA A 167 -16.08 -2.39 0.95
N LEU A 168 -16.67 -2.52 2.14
CA LEU A 168 -16.51 -1.59 3.25
C LEU A 168 -15.80 -2.27 4.43
N ILE A 169 -14.85 -1.56 5.04
CA ILE A 169 -14.06 -2.06 6.19
C ILE A 169 -14.38 -1.25 7.43
N PRO A 170 -14.40 -1.86 8.63
CA PRO A 170 -14.53 -1.11 9.87
C PRO A 170 -13.52 0.03 9.97
N ILE A 171 -14.00 1.19 10.44
CA ILE A 171 -13.20 2.42 10.50
C ILE A 171 -11.97 2.31 11.42
N ASP A 172 -12.02 1.43 12.41
CA ASP A 172 -10.89 1.21 13.33
C ASP A 172 -9.69 0.59 12.61
N LEU A 173 -9.95 -0.20 11.58
CA LEU A 173 -8.94 -0.84 10.75
C LEU A 173 -8.44 0.10 9.64
N CYS A 174 -9.24 1.11 9.29
CA CYS A 174 -8.89 2.13 8.31
C CYS A 174 -7.72 3.03 8.73
N LYS A 175 -7.41 3.17 10.03
CA LYS A 175 -6.26 3.97 10.50
C LYS A 175 -4.90 3.29 10.26
N PRO A 176 -4.71 1.99 10.60
CA PRO A 176 -3.47 1.27 10.28
C PRO A 176 -3.34 0.95 8.79
N LEU A 177 -4.46 0.78 8.09
CA LEU A 177 -4.48 0.65 6.64
C LEU A 177 -4.21 2.03 6.05
N LYS A 178 -3.04 2.22 5.46
CA LYS A 178 -2.74 3.42 4.69
C LYS A 178 -3.64 3.43 3.42
N ILE A 179 -4.92 3.81 3.57
CA ILE A 179 -6.08 3.54 2.68
C ILE A 179 -5.88 3.88 1.19
N LEU A 180 -4.82 4.57 0.80
CA LEU A 180 -4.88 5.37 -0.40
C LEU A 180 -4.44 4.68 -1.68
N CYS A 181 -4.01 3.42 -1.64
CA CYS A 181 -3.30 2.90 -2.79
C CYS A 181 -3.66 1.50 -3.25
N ARG A 182 -4.81 0.96 -2.85
CA ARG A 182 -5.53 0.01 -3.71
C ARG A 182 -6.95 -0.16 -3.21
N GLN A 183 -7.86 -0.48 -4.13
CA GLN A 183 -9.09 -1.16 -3.77
C GLN A 183 -8.63 -2.38 -2.97
N MET A 184 -8.86 -2.37 -1.66
CA MET A 184 -8.40 -3.48 -0.84
C MET A 184 -9.06 -4.73 -1.39
N ASP A 185 -8.25 -5.74 -1.70
CA ASP A 185 -8.71 -7.06 -2.13
C ASP A 185 -9.35 -7.75 -0.91
N LEU A 186 -10.47 -7.19 -0.44
CA LEU A 186 -11.14 -7.53 0.80
C LEU A 186 -11.80 -8.89 0.79
N ASN A 187 -11.78 -9.53 -0.37
CA ASN A 187 -12.23 -10.90 -0.59
C ASN A 187 -11.54 -11.89 0.37
N LYS A 188 -10.38 -11.56 0.95
CA LYS A 188 -9.70 -12.41 1.93
C LYS A 188 -10.21 -12.33 3.36
N VAL A 189 -10.82 -11.21 3.81
CA VAL A 189 -11.00 -11.00 5.26
C VAL A 189 -12.41 -11.32 5.74
N SER A 190 -13.45 -11.07 4.94
CA SER A 190 -14.77 -11.60 5.27
C SER A 190 -15.79 -11.40 4.15
N GLN A 191 -16.41 -12.50 3.71
CA GLN A 191 -17.68 -12.46 2.98
C GLN A 191 -18.82 -11.79 3.78
N SER A 192 -18.60 -11.48 5.07
CA SER A 192 -19.58 -10.85 5.97
C SER A 192 -19.52 -9.32 6.03
N TYR A 193 -18.56 -8.68 5.34
CA TYR A 193 -18.48 -7.22 5.33
C TYR A 193 -19.50 -6.58 4.37
N PRO A 194 -20.02 -5.39 4.72
CA PRO A 194 -20.98 -4.72 3.87
C PRO A 194 -20.32 -4.22 2.59
N TYR A 195 -21.10 -4.16 1.51
CA TYR A 195 -20.65 -3.63 0.23
C TYR A 195 -21.67 -2.68 -0.37
N ILE A 196 -21.16 -1.68 -1.09
CA ILE A 196 -21.96 -0.71 -1.84
C ILE A 196 -22.04 -1.16 -3.29
N HIS A 197 -23.24 -1.23 -3.83
CA HIS A 197 -23.51 -1.33 -5.25
C HIS A 197 -23.75 0.06 -5.83
N LEU A 198 -22.98 0.42 -6.85
CA LEU A 198 -23.05 1.71 -7.53
C LEU A 198 -22.85 1.56 -9.03
N ASN A 199 -23.34 2.52 -9.80
CA ASN A 199 -23.12 2.62 -11.23
C ASN A 199 -22.42 3.95 -11.55
N ILE A 200 -21.34 3.89 -12.33
CA ILE A 200 -20.73 5.08 -12.94
C ILE A 200 -21.11 5.06 -14.43
N PRO A 201 -21.77 6.11 -14.95
CA PRO A 201 -22.24 6.10 -16.32
C PRO A 201 -21.08 5.95 -17.30
N ILE A 202 -21.30 5.18 -18.37
CA ILE A 202 -20.33 5.04 -19.46
C ILE A 202 -20.20 6.39 -20.16
N ILE A 203 -19.00 6.97 -20.09
CA ILE A 203 -18.64 8.17 -20.84
C ILE A 203 -17.94 7.68 -22.11
N MET A 204 -18.65 7.75 -23.24
CA MET A 204 -18.04 7.45 -24.54
C MET A 204 -17.15 8.62 -24.95
N PRO A 205 -15.89 8.39 -25.35
CA PRO A 205 -15.09 9.42 -25.99
C PRO A 205 -15.76 9.78 -27.32
N PHE A 206 -16.01 11.08 -27.56
CA PHE A 206 -16.47 11.52 -28.87
C PHE A 206 -15.36 11.27 -29.91
N SER A 207 -15.70 10.64 -31.03
CA SER A 207 -14.83 10.62 -32.22
C SER A 207 -14.79 12.03 -32.81
N SER A 208 -13.73 12.77 -32.57
CA SER A 208 -13.45 13.99 -33.33
C SER A 208 -13.04 13.59 -34.74
N GLY A 209 -13.90 13.92 -35.70
CA GLY A 209 -13.42 14.20 -37.05
C GLY A 209 -12.54 15.44 -36.98
N SER A 210 -11.46 15.40 -37.76
CA SER A 210 -10.42 16.44 -37.96
C SER A 210 -9.53 16.78 -36.77
N ASP A 211 -8.23 16.61 -37.00
CA ASP A 211 -7.11 17.15 -36.26
C ASP A 211 -7.30 18.65 -35.99
N SER A 212 -7.85 18.98 -34.83
CA SER A 212 -7.54 20.23 -34.17
C SER A 212 -6.91 19.87 -32.85
N ILE A 213 -5.58 19.98 -32.80
CA ILE A 213 -4.84 20.12 -31.55
C ILE A 213 -5.44 21.36 -30.88
N ILE A 214 -6.39 21.15 -29.97
CA ILE A 214 -6.87 22.21 -29.10
C ILE A 214 -5.70 22.48 -28.17
N GLU A 215 -4.96 23.53 -28.47
CA GLU A 215 -4.07 24.18 -27.52
C GLU A 215 -4.82 24.27 -26.20
N ARG A 216 -4.23 23.69 -25.15
CA ARG A 216 -4.75 23.86 -23.79
C ARG A 216 -4.76 25.36 -23.53
N ASP A 217 -5.92 25.97 -23.66
CA ASP A 217 -6.15 27.32 -23.21
C ASP A 217 -5.71 27.38 -21.75
N SER A 218 -4.60 28.09 -21.55
CA SER A 218 -4.03 28.50 -20.28
C SER A 218 -4.93 29.54 -19.59
N HIS A 219 -6.23 29.54 -19.90
CA HIS A 219 -7.22 30.53 -19.54
C HIS A 219 -8.30 29.89 -18.66
N GLY A 220 -7.88 29.58 -17.44
CA GLY A 220 -8.77 29.14 -16.36
C GLY A 220 -8.09 28.91 -15.01
N ARG A 221 -6.76 29.03 -14.93
CA ARG A 221 -5.99 28.77 -13.71
C ARG A 221 -5.53 30.05 -13.03
N GLY A 222 -6.45 30.71 -12.33
CA GLY A 222 -6.13 31.75 -11.35
C GLY A 222 -5.59 33.05 -11.95
N GLN A 223 -5.98 34.17 -11.36
CA GLN A 223 -5.34 35.47 -11.62
C GLN A 223 -3.81 35.34 -11.46
N PRO A 224 -3.00 36.09 -12.24
CA PRO A 224 -1.57 36.19 -11.99
C PRO A 224 -1.39 36.66 -10.54
N THR A 225 -0.93 35.75 -9.69
CA THR A 225 -0.57 36.10 -8.32
C THR A 225 0.66 37.00 -8.42
N ILE A 226 0.56 38.18 -7.83
CA ILE A 226 1.66 39.15 -7.76
C ILE A 226 2.93 38.39 -7.33
N PRO A 227 4.07 38.54 -8.05
CA PRO A 227 5.31 37.88 -7.67
C PRO A 227 5.62 38.16 -6.22
N SER A 228 5.57 37.12 -5.38
CA SER A 228 5.86 37.28 -3.97
C SER A 228 7.34 37.62 -3.84
N THR A 229 7.65 38.72 -3.16
CA THR A 229 9.05 39.13 -2.99
C THR A 229 9.83 38.02 -2.27
N SER A 230 11.11 37.82 -2.62
CA SER A 230 11.99 36.82 -1.98
C SER A 230 11.96 36.89 -0.44
N LYS A 231 11.81 38.10 0.13
CA LYS A 231 11.65 38.34 1.57
C LYS A 231 10.36 37.71 2.14
N GLN A 232 9.23 37.83 1.45
CA GLN A 232 7.96 37.22 1.87
C GLN A 232 8.03 35.70 1.84
N LEU A 233 8.63 35.12 0.79
CA LEU A 233 8.82 33.67 0.69
C LEU A 233 9.70 33.13 1.82
N LYS A 234 10.78 33.84 2.20
CA LYS A 234 11.61 33.45 3.36
C LYS A 234 10.81 33.45 4.67
N ILE A 235 9.91 34.41 4.88
CA ILE A 235 9.03 34.45 6.07
C ILE A 235 8.08 33.25 6.07
N ILE A 236 7.50 32.92 4.91
CA ILE A 236 6.61 31.74 4.76
C ILE A 236 7.38 30.46 5.09
N ILE A 237 8.55 30.24 4.48
CA ILE A 237 9.38 29.06 4.74
C ILE A 237 9.75 28.98 6.23
N LYS A 238 10.15 30.09 6.85
CA LYS A 238 10.45 30.13 8.29
C LYS A 238 9.24 29.74 9.14
N SER A 239 8.03 30.14 8.77
CA SER A 239 6.81 29.71 9.47
C SER A 239 6.49 28.21 9.29
N LEU A 240 6.96 27.61 8.19
CA LEU A 240 6.82 26.18 7.90
C LEU A 240 7.95 25.30 8.45
N ASN A 241 8.96 25.87 9.13
CA ASN A 241 10.13 25.14 9.63
C ASN A 241 9.76 23.88 10.42
N LYS A 242 8.71 23.94 11.26
CA LYS A 242 8.21 22.77 11.99
C LYS A 242 7.86 21.59 11.07
N PHE A 243 7.19 21.86 9.95
CA PHE A 243 6.79 20.83 8.98
C PHE A 243 7.96 20.35 8.13
N ILE A 244 8.91 21.23 7.83
CA ILE A 244 10.15 20.92 7.09
C ILE A 244 11.04 19.99 7.92
N ILE A 245 11.22 20.28 9.21
CA ILE A 245 12.01 19.45 10.12
C ILE A 245 11.33 18.09 10.34
N THR A 246 10.02 18.10 10.61
CA THR A 246 9.26 16.85 10.85
C THR A 246 8.92 16.06 9.60
N ARG A 247 9.23 16.58 8.40
CA ARG A 247 8.90 15.98 7.09
C ARG A 247 7.42 15.61 6.94
N ASN A 248 6.53 16.34 7.62
CA ASN A 248 5.08 16.06 7.63
C ASN A 248 4.28 17.22 7.06
N PHE A 249 3.93 17.10 5.77
CA PHE A 249 3.28 18.17 5.03
C PHE A 249 1.75 18.12 5.01
N LYS A 250 1.11 17.15 5.70
CA LYS A 250 -0.36 16.95 5.71
C LYS A 250 -1.17 18.21 6.03
N LYS A 251 -0.62 19.13 6.82
CA LYS A 251 -1.29 20.35 7.30
C LYS A 251 -1.05 21.58 6.42
N ILE A 252 -0.36 21.43 5.29
CA ILE A 252 -0.13 22.56 4.38
C ILE A 252 -1.42 22.89 3.63
N TYR A 253 -1.80 24.16 3.69
CA TYR A 253 -3.02 24.67 3.08
C TYR A 253 -2.80 25.06 1.61
N PRO A 254 -3.82 24.91 0.74
CA PRO A 254 -3.72 25.29 -0.67
C PRO A 254 -3.32 26.74 -0.91
N GLN A 255 -3.68 27.66 -0.02
CA GLN A 255 -3.33 29.07 -0.12
C GLN A 255 -1.80 29.27 -0.10
N ILE A 256 -1.11 28.58 0.80
CA ILE A 256 0.36 28.62 0.91
C ILE A 256 0.99 27.92 -0.29
N ALA A 257 0.43 26.76 -0.70
CA ALA A 257 0.93 26.02 -1.85
C ALA A 257 0.88 26.83 -3.16
N LYS A 258 -0.19 27.63 -3.36
CA LYS A 258 -0.35 28.56 -4.49
C LYS A 258 0.69 29.68 -4.51
N GLN A 259 1.35 29.99 -3.39
CA GLN A 259 2.45 30.94 -3.34
C GLN A 259 3.81 30.27 -3.57
N ILE A 260 3.98 29.02 -3.12
CA ILE A 260 5.25 28.28 -3.22
C ILE A 260 5.48 27.73 -4.63
N TRP A 261 4.49 27.05 -5.23
CA TRP A 261 4.68 26.34 -6.51
C TRP A 261 5.06 27.25 -7.69
N PRO A 262 4.42 28.43 -7.89
CA PRO A 262 4.83 29.34 -8.96
C PRO A 262 6.24 29.90 -8.76
N ASN A 263 6.68 30.04 -7.50
CA ASN A 263 8.00 30.57 -7.13
C ASN A 263 9.02 29.46 -6.83
N ARG A 264 8.80 28.23 -7.31
CA ARG A 264 9.61 27.03 -6.99
C ARG A 264 11.11 27.22 -7.25
N ASP A 265 11.49 27.94 -8.30
CA ASP A 265 12.88 28.20 -8.64
C ASP A 265 13.57 29.19 -7.69
N ILE A 266 12.81 30.09 -7.07
CA ILE A 266 13.32 30.97 -6.02
C ILE A 266 13.39 30.18 -4.71
N VAL A 267 12.34 29.43 -4.37
CA VAL A 267 12.26 28.69 -3.11
C VAL A 267 13.36 27.62 -3.01
N LYS A 268 13.70 26.94 -4.11
CA LYS A 268 14.80 25.94 -4.11
C LYS A 268 16.18 26.54 -3.76
N THR A 269 16.37 27.85 -3.92
CA THR A 269 17.64 28.55 -3.60
C THR A 269 17.70 29.05 -2.16
N ILE A 270 16.60 28.99 -1.41
CA ILE A 270 16.55 29.44 -0.02
C ILE A 270 17.34 28.44 0.84
N SER A 271 18.35 28.95 1.56
CA SER A 271 19.12 28.15 2.52
C SER A 271 18.25 27.66 3.68
N SER A 272 18.23 26.36 3.91
CA SER A 272 17.56 25.73 5.05
C SER A 272 18.29 24.47 5.47
N ASP A 273 18.16 24.10 6.75
CA ASP A 273 18.84 22.93 7.33
C ASP A 273 18.44 21.61 6.63
N ASN A 274 17.18 21.50 6.22
CA ASN A 274 16.66 20.38 5.45
C ASN A 274 16.30 20.83 4.02
N SER A 275 16.37 19.89 3.08
CA SER A 275 15.93 20.09 1.69
C SER A 275 14.46 20.54 1.61
N LEU A 276 14.23 21.62 0.86
CA LEU A 276 12.89 22.15 0.58
C LEU A 276 12.21 21.45 -0.60
N ILE A 277 12.92 20.56 -1.31
CA ILE A 277 12.40 19.94 -2.53
C ILE A 277 11.11 19.16 -2.27
N PRO A 278 11.02 18.26 -1.26
CA PRO A 278 9.77 17.55 -0.99
C PRO A 278 8.61 18.48 -0.64
N LEU A 279 8.88 19.63 0.01
CA LEU A 279 7.87 20.65 0.29
C LEU A 279 7.36 21.27 -1.00
N ILE A 280 8.26 21.69 -1.89
CA ILE A 280 7.91 22.31 -3.18
C ILE A 280 7.10 21.34 -4.04
N VAL A 281 7.55 20.09 -4.14
CA VAL A 281 6.85 19.03 -4.89
C VAL A 281 5.46 18.80 -4.31
N TYR A 282 5.34 18.72 -2.98
CA TYR A 282 4.04 18.58 -2.33
C TYR A 282 3.11 19.77 -2.59
N CYS A 283 3.64 20.99 -2.62
CA CYS A 283 2.88 22.17 -3.02
C CYS A 283 2.37 22.06 -4.46
N GLY A 284 3.21 21.57 -5.39
CA GLY A 284 2.80 21.27 -6.77
C GLY A 284 1.63 20.29 -6.85
N ILE A 285 1.68 19.22 -6.03
CA ILE A 285 0.59 18.23 -5.93
C ILE A 285 -0.70 18.92 -5.44
N ILE A 286 -0.61 19.73 -4.38
CA ILE A 286 -1.79 20.44 -3.85
C ILE A 286 -2.39 21.41 -4.87
N THR A 287 -1.55 22.02 -5.71
CA THR A 287 -1.99 22.96 -6.75
C THR A 287 -2.39 22.29 -8.05
N TYR A 288 -2.38 20.95 -8.11
CA TYR A 288 -2.68 20.18 -9.32
C TYR A 288 -1.79 20.55 -10.51
N ALA A 289 -0.49 20.67 -10.26
CA ALA A 289 0.51 20.91 -11.31
C ALA A 289 0.44 19.80 -12.37
N SER A 290 0.70 20.15 -13.64
CA SER A 290 0.74 19.18 -14.73
C SER A 290 2.00 18.31 -14.66
N ASP A 291 1.96 17.17 -15.35
CA ASP A 291 3.13 16.30 -15.46
C ASP A 291 4.32 17.02 -16.12
N GLU A 292 4.06 17.84 -17.14
CA GLU A 292 5.08 18.65 -17.81
C GLU A 292 5.73 19.68 -16.87
N GLU A 293 4.95 20.32 -15.98
CA GLU A 293 5.51 21.24 -14.99
C GLU A 293 6.41 20.51 -13.99
N PHE A 294 6.02 19.29 -13.58
CA PHE A 294 6.86 18.45 -12.72
C PHE A 294 8.13 17.99 -13.43
N GLU A 295 8.01 17.47 -14.65
CA GLU A 295 9.15 17.00 -15.44
C GLU A 295 10.15 18.14 -15.68
N THR A 296 9.68 19.32 -16.06
CA THR A 296 10.51 20.52 -16.24
C THR A 296 11.18 20.93 -14.93
N PHE A 297 10.46 20.87 -13.80
CA PHE A 297 11.08 21.18 -12.52
C PHE A 297 12.17 20.17 -12.15
N PHE A 298 11.90 18.88 -12.35
CA PHE A 298 12.80 17.78 -12.03
C PHE A 298 14.10 17.77 -12.82
N THR A 299 14.12 18.26 -14.06
CA THR A 299 15.37 18.40 -14.83
C THR A 299 16.30 19.45 -14.24
N THR A 300 15.79 20.39 -13.45
CA THR A 300 16.60 21.45 -12.82
C THR A 300 17.17 21.06 -11.45
N LEU A 301 16.79 19.90 -10.91
CA LEU A 301 17.16 19.49 -9.56
C LEU A 301 18.51 18.80 -9.52
N PRO A 302 19.31 19.03 -8.46
CA PRO A 302 20.46 18.17 -8.17
C PRO A 302 20.00 16.80 -7.67
N VAL A 303 20.95 15.87 -7.54
CA VAL A 303 20.72 14.59 -6.85
C VAL A 303 20.33 14.89 -5.39
N LEU A 304 19.19 14.36 -4.97
CA LEU A 304 18.67 14.56 -3.61
C LEU A 304 19.20 13.50 -2.65
N THR A 305 18.92 13.67 -1.37
CA THR A 305 19.21 12.63 -0.39
C THR A 305 18.25 11.44 -0.55
N ILE A 306 18.67 10.25 -0.11
CA ILE A 306 17.83 9.05 -0.13
C ILE A 306 16.54 9.28 0.66
N ASP A 307 16.62 9.97 1.79
CA ASP A 307 15.46 10.28 2.63
C ASP A 307 14.41 11.15 1.90
N ASP A 308 14.86 12.07 1.03
CA ASP A 308 13.95 12.87 0.21
C ASP A 308 13.20 12.00 -0.80
N TYR A 309 13.91 11.09 -1.49
CA TYR A 309 13.28 10.16 -2.43
C TYR A 309 12.35 9.18 -1.74
N LEU A 310 12.73 8.64 -0.58
CA LEU A 310 11.88 7.75 0.23
C LEU A 310 10.62 8.48 0.70
N LEU A 311 10.74 9.74 1.12
CA LEU A 311 9.60 10.57 1.48
C LEU A 311 8.64 10.76 0.30
N MET A 312 9.18 10.98 -0.90
CA MET A 312 8.42 11.10 -2.15
C MET A 312 7.84 9.78 -2.68
N LEU A 313 8.23 8.63 -2.10
CA LEU A 313 7.50 7.36 -2.29
C LEU A 313 6.34 7.18 -1.28
N GLY A 314 6.19 8.09 -0.32
CA GLY A 314 5.13 8.03 0.68
C GLY A 314 3.73 8.34 0.12
N PRO A 315 2.70 8.25 0.97
CA PRO A 315 1.30 8.41 0.56
C PRO A 315 0.97 9.86 0.17
N MET A 316 1.76 10.83 0.62
CA MET A 316 1.60 12.25 0.25
C MET A 316 1.97 12.53 -1.20
N PHE A 317 2.70 11.62 -1.83
CA PHE A 317 3.34 11.79 -3.13
C PHE A 317 2.95 10.67 -4.09
N SER A 318 1.65 10.34 -4.13
CA SER A 318 1.15 9.29 -5.02
C SER A 318 0.94 9.74 -6.47
N ASN A 319 1.28 10.99 -6.83
CA ASN A 319 1.30 11.44 -8.22
C ASN A 319 2.31 10.61 -9.03
N HIS A 320 1.88 10.10 -10.18
CA HIS A 320 2.67 9.13 -10.93
C HIS A 320 4.02 9.69 -11.43
N THR A 321 4.07 10.95 -11.87
CA THR A 321 5.28 11.63 -12.35
C THR A 321 6.30 11.80 -11.23
N VAL A 322 5.85 12.21 -10.04
CA VAL A 322 6.69 12.32 -8.83
C VAL A 322 7.25 10.96 -8.41
N ARG A 323 6.41 9.91 -8.43
CA ARG A 323 6.86 8.54 -8.12
C ARG A 323 7.88 8.05 -9.14
N LYS A 324 7.61 8.19 -10.43
CA LYS A 324 8.52 7.80 -11.52
C LYS A 324 9.89 8.44 -11.37
N TYR A 325 9.92 9.75 -11.10
CA TYR A 325 11.16 10.46 -10.78
C TYR A 325 11.91 9.81 -9.61
N SER A 326 11.22 9.55 -8.50
CA SER A 326 11.82 8.95 -7.30
C SER A 326 12.34 7.53 -7.56
N ILE A 327 11.57 6.70 -8.28
CA ILE A 327 11.93 5.32 -8.65
C ILE A 327 13.17 5.31 -9.54
N LYS A 328 13.27 6.23 -10.50
CA LYS A 328 14.45 6.37 -11.38
C LYS A 328 15.74 6.62 -10.58
N TYR A 329 15.70 7.44 -9.53
CA TYR A 329 16.88 7.64 -8.69
C TYR A 329 17.16 6.45 -7.78
N MET A 330 16.11 5.82 -7.26
CA MET A 330 16.26 4.61 -6.45
C MET A 330 16.89 3.46 -7.23
N SER A 331 16.63 3.37 -8.54
CA SER A 331 17.28 2.37 -9.39
C SER A 331 18.79 2.57 -9.54
N LEU A 332 19.33 3.73 -9.18
CA LEU A 332 20.76 4.03 -9.17
C LEU A 332 21.45 3.75 -7.83
N ILE A 333 20.70 3.50 -6.75
CA ILE A 333 21.27 3.22 -5.42
C ILE A 333 22.04 1.89 -5.46
N ASN A 334 23.25 1.83 -4.91
CA ASN A 334 24.02 0.58 -4.88
C ASN A 334 23.35 -0.51 -4.00
N ALA A 335 23.75 -1.77 -4.17
CA ALA A 335 23.11 -2.91 -3.50
C ALA A 335 23.22 -2.83 -1.96
N GLU A 336 24.36 -2.41 -1.41
CA GLU A 336 24.60 -2.31 0.03
C GLU A 336 23.66 -1.30 0.68
N THR A 337 23.61 -0.09 0.15
CA THR A 337 22.72 0.97 0.62
C THR A 337 21.27 0.54 0.45
N PHE A 338 20.92 -0.05 -0.69
CA PHE A 338 19.56 -0.55 -0.92
C PHE A 338 19.16 -1.58 0.15
N CYS A 339 20.06 -2.51 0.48
CA CYS A 339 19.87 -3.56 1.48
C CYS A 339 19.56 -3.00 2.88
N ASN A 340 20.07 -1.81 3.22
CA ASN A 340 19.81 -1.14 4.51
C ASN A 340 18.40 -0.53 4.59
N TYR A 341 17.80 -0.18 3.45
CA TYR A 341 16.48 0.46 3.38
C TYR A 341 15.36 -0.48 2.92
N VAL A 342 15.62 -1.78 2.72
CA VAL A 342 14.66 -2.78 2.22
C VAL A 342 13.31 -2.73 2.94
N THR A 343 13.29 -2.68 4.27
CA THR A 343 12.03 -2.66 5.02
C THR A 343 11.20 -1.42 4.69
N ILE A 344 11.83 -0.26 4.47
CA ILE A 344 11.14 0.97 4.06
C ILE A 344 10.64 0.81 2.62
N PHE A 345 11.47 0.29 1.72
CA PHE A 345 11.09 0.05 0.33
C PHE A 345 9.88 -0.88 0.21
N VAL A 346 9.89 -2.02 0.90
CA VAL A 346 8.77 -2.96 0.87
C VAL A 346 7.51 -2.31 1.45
N ASN A 347 7.61 -1.51 2.51
CA ASN A 347 6.46 -0.76 3.04
C ASN A 347 5.88 0.26 2.04
N CYS A 348 6.69 0.79 1.13
CA CYS A 348 6.23 1.71 0.09
C CYS A 348 5.37 1.02 -0.99
N LEU A 349 5.40 -0.31 -1.12
CA LEU A 349 4.47 -1.05 -1.98
C LEU A 349 3.01 -0.86 -1.56
N ALA A 350 2.76 -0.60 -0.27
CA ALA A 350 1.43 -0.24 0.21
C ALA A 350 0.87 1.01 -0.46
N TYR A 351 1.73 1.83 -1.09
CA TYR A 351 1.36 3.07 -1.76
C TYR A 351 1.34 2.97 -3.30
N GLU A 352 1.55 1.78 -3.85
CA GLU A 352 1.55 1.56 -5.29
C GLU A 352 0.13 1.32 -5.83
N GLN A 353 -0.31 2.22 -6.69
CA GLN A 353 -1.65 2.21 -7.25
C GLN A 353 -1.94 0.94 -8.07
N ASN A 354 -0.95 0.44 -8.80
CA ASN A 354 -1.05 -0.74 -9.66
C ASN A 354 -0.13 -1.84 -9.14
N MET A 355 -0.52 -3.10 -9.33
CA MET A 355 0.30 -4.26 -8.95
C MET A 355 1.61 -4.31 -9.71
N TRP A 356 1.52 -4.13 -11.03
CA TRP A 356 2.66 -4.17 -11.95
C TRP A 356 3.15 -2.75 -12.23
N SER A 357 3.62 -2.05 -11.19
CA SER A 357 4.21 -0.73 -11.34
C SER A 357 5.72 -0.79 -11.61
N GLU A 358 6.29 0.31 -12.11
CA GLU A 358 7.74 0.47 -12.28
C GLU A 358 8.49 0.19 -10.98
N TYR A 359 7.88 0.51 -9.83
CA TYR A 359 8.45 0.24 -8.53
C TYR A 359 8.52 -1.25 -8.20
N MET A 360 7.44 -1.99 -8.48
CA MET A 360 7.43 -3.44 -8.31
C MET A 360 8.50 -4.10 -9.21
N CYS A 361 8.61 -3.66 -10.46
CA CYS A 361 9.65 -4.14 -11.38
C CYS A 361 11.06 -3.87 -10.84
N LEU A 362 11.32 -2.67 -10.31
CA LEU A 362 12.58 -2.35 -9.66
C LEU A 362 12.87 -3.32 -8.50
N LEU A 363 11.90 -3.56 -7.62
CA LEU A 363 12.10 -4.46 -6.49
C LEU A 363 12.39 -5.90 -6.95
N ILE A 364 11.66 -6.41 -7.95
CA ILE A 364 11.93 -7.72 -8.54
C ILE A 364 13.36 -7.80 -9.06
N GLN A 365 13.79 -6.79 -9.83
CA GLN A 365 15.15 -6.73 -10.34
C GLN A 365 16.19 -6.73 -9.19
N ARG A 366 15.99 -5.93 -8.15
CA ARG A 366 16.89 -5.89 -6.98
C ARG A 366 16.96 -7.20 -6.22
N THR A 367 15.84 -7.93 -6.12
CA THR A 367 15.84 -9.26 -5.51
C THR A 367 16.52 -10.30 -6.40
N TRP A 368 16.37 -10.19 -7.72
CA TRP A 368 17.04 -11.09 -8.66
C TRP A 368 18.56 -10.92 -8.63
N ASP A 369 19.03 -9.67 -8.57
CA ASP A 369 20.46 -9.35 -8.65
C ASP A 369 21.23 -9.64 -7.34
N ASN A 370 20.53 -9.74 -6.19
CA ASN A 370 21.18 -9.89 -4.89
C ASN A 370 20.38 -10.76 -3.91
N PRO A 371 20.92 -11.93 -3.50
CA PRO A 371 20.20 -12.87 -2.62
C PRO A 371 19.99 -12.34 -1.21
N GLN A 372 20.85 -11.44 -0.70
CA GLN A 372 20.62 -10.81 0.61
C GLN A 372 19.43 -9.86 0.56
N ILE A 373 19.28 -9.10 -0.54
CA ILE A 373 18.11 -8.26 -0.78
C ILE A 373 16.87 -9.15 -0.90
N ALA A 374 16.92 -10.23 -1.69
CA ALA A 374 15.82 -11.19 -1.83
C ALA A 374 15.34 -11.73 -0.47
N HIS A 375 16.27 -12.16 0.38
CA HIS A 375 15.97 -12.67 1.72
C HIS A 375 15.29 -11.62 2.60
N LYS A 376 15.85 -10.40 2.69
CA LYS A 376 15.26 -9.31 3.48
C LYS A 376 13.89 -8.88 2.96
N VAL A 377 13.72 -8.84 1.64
CA VAL A 377 12.44 -8.51 1.00
C VAL A 377 11.42 -9.58 1.32
N PHE A 378 11.77 -10.88 1.17
CA PHE A 378 10.89 -12.00 1.49
C PHE A 378 10.36 -11.90 2.93
N TRP A 379 11.24 -11.73 3.91
CA TRP A 379 10.84 -11.63 5.32
C TRP A 379 10.05 -10.35 5.63
N SER A 380 10.37 -9.24 4.97
CA SER A 380 9.59 -7.99 5.10
C SER A 380 8.18 -8.17 4.54
N CYS A 381 8.04 -8.81 3.37
CA CYS A 381 6.74 -9.14 2.79
C CYS A 381 5.96 -10.13 3.66
N LYS A 382 6.63 -11.14 4.24
CA LYS A 382 6.00 -12.12 5.12
C LYS A 382 5.36 -11.44 6.32
N LEU A 383 6.12 -10.58 7.01
CA LEU A 383 5.62 -9.79 8.14
C LEU A 383 4.40 -8.93 7.76
N LEU A 384 4.43 -8.27 6.61
CA LEU A 384 3.32 -7.43 6.16
C LEU A 384 2.11 -8.25 5.71
N SER A 385 2.34 -9.45 5.15
CA SER A 385 1.28 -10.35 4.66
C SER A 385 0.42 -10.96 5.77
N ASP A 386 0.95 -11.06 6.98
CA ASP A 386 0.23 -11.61 8.13
C ASP A 386 -0.92 -10.67 8.60
N ASN A 387 -0.91 -9.40 8.17
CA ASN A 387 -2.07 -8.53 8.34
C ASN A 387 -3.16 -8.93 7.32
N PRO A 388 -4.37 -9.31 7.76
CA PRO A 388 -5.43 -9.77 6.87
C PRO A 388 -5.85 -8.72 5.84
N TYR A 389 -5.67 -7.44 6.14
CA TYR A 389 -5.99 -6.33 5.26
C TYR A 389 -4.81 -5.85 4.42
N SER A 390 -3.69 -6.57 4.45
CA SER A 390 -2.52 -6.27 3.63
C SER A 390 -2.80 -6.48 2.14
N SER A 391 -2.02 -5.81 1.30
CA SER A 391 -2.11 -5.99 -0.15
C SER A 391 -1.66 -7.39 -0.55
N ASN A 392 -2.41 -8.04 -1.44
CA ASN A 392 -2.00 -9.29 -2.08
C ASN A 392 -0.66 -9.18 -2.81
N SER A 393 -0.21 -7.97 -3.14
CA SER A 393 1.12 -7.73 -3.70
C SER A 393 2.24 -8.35 -2.87
N TYR A 394 2.15 -8.37 -1.54
CA TYR A 394 3.21 -8.98 -0.72
C TYR A 394 3.32 -10.48 -0.93
N ILE A 395 2.17 -11.16 -1.03
CA ILE A 395 2.11 -12.61 -1.26
C ILE A 395 2.61 -12.94 -2.66
N ILE A 396 2.16 -12.17 -3.67
CA ILE A 396 2.60 -12.33 -5.05
C ILE A 396 4.11 -12.06 -5.14
N PHE A 397 4.62 -11.06 -4.43
CA PHE A 397 6.05 -10.77 -4.47
C PHE A 397 6.90 -11.89 -3.84
N MET A 398 6.46 -12.44 -2.70
CA MET A 398 7.11 -13.61 -2.11
C MET A 398 7.08 -14.82 -3.06
N ALA A 399 5.97 -15.04 -3.75
CA ALA A 399 5.87 -16.11 -4.74
C ALA A 399 6.88 -15.91 -5.89
N ILE A 400 7.00 -14.67 -6.39
CA ILE A 400 8.01 -14.32 -7.41
C ILE A 400 9.42 -14.66 -6.93
N ILE A 401 9.79 -14.21 -5.73
CA ILE A 401 11.11 -14.48 -5.17
C ILE A 401 11.36 -16.00 -5.08
N LEU A 402 10.37 -16.77 -4.63
CA LEU A 402 10.51 -18.22 -4.44
C LEU A 402 10.66 -19.03 -5.72
N GLY A 403 9.96 -18.68 -6.80
CA GLY A 403 10.15 -19.42 -8.05
C GLY A 403 11.30 -18.90 -8.90
N CYS A 404 11.79 -17.69 -8.63
CA CYS A 404 13.11 -17.26 -9.12
C CYS A 404 14.27 -17.91 -8.35
N ALA A 405 14.04 -18.38 -7.12
CA ALA A 405 15.07 -19.01 -6.30
C ALA A 405 15.50 -20.39 -6.84
N THR A 406 16.70 -20.81 -6.52
CA THR A 406 17.20 -22.17 -6.77
C THR A 406 16.50 -23.20 -5.87
N SER A 407 16.64 -24.49 -6.20
CA SER A 407 16.09 -25.55 -5.34
C SER A 407 16.68 -25.54 -3.92
N GLU A 408 17.96 -25.18 -3.78
CA GLU A 408 18.64 -25.08 -2.50
C GLU A 408 18.10 -23.90 -1.68
N GLU A 409 17.96 -22.72 -2.28
CA GLU A 409 17.40 -21.54 -1.63
C GLU A 409 15.94 -21.75 -1.20
N ARG A 410 15.14 -22.42 -2.03
CA ARG A 410 13.77 -22.82 -1.64
C ARG A 410 13.78 -23.74 -0.43
N LYS A 411 14.64 -24.78 -0.42
CA LYS A 411 14.76 -25.70 0.71
C LYS A 411 15.18 -24.96 1.99
N ASN A 412 16.14 -24.04 1.87
CA ASN A 412 16.61 -23.19 2.96
C ASN A 412 15.46 -22.33 3.54
N LEU A 413 14.69 -21.65 2.68
CA LEU A 413 13.52 -20.87 3.11
C LEU A 413 12.42 -21.76 3.71
N SER A 414 12.19 -22.97 3.20
CA SER A 414 11.25 -23.93 3.77
C SER A 414 11.64 -24.36 5.19
N ILE A 415 12.93 -24.63 5.45
CA ILE A 415 13.43 -24.93 6.79
C ILE A 415 13.24 -23.73 7.72
N GLN A 416 13.52 -22.51 7.24
CA GLN A 416 13.30 -21.29 8.01
C GLN A 416 11.82 -21.07 8.37
N LEU A 417 10.90 -21.33 7.44
CA LEU A 417 9.46 -21.23 7.67
C LEU A 417 8.98 -22.30 8.67
N SER A 418 9.46 -23.55 8.54
CA SER A 418 9.17 -24.61 9.52
C SER A 418 9.67 -24.21 10.91
N LEU A 419 10.90 -23.69 11.03
CA LEU A 419 11.46 -23.20 12.30
C LEU A 419 10.53 -22.17 12.96
N LEU A 420 10.09 -21.16 12.23
CA LEU A 420 9.23 -20.10 12.79
C LEU A 420 7.83 -20.60 13.15
N LYS A 421 7.25 -21.51 12.36
CA LYS A 421 5.97 -22.15 12.68
C LYS A 421 6.08 -22.93 13.98
N THR A 422 7.09 -23.80 14.06
CA THR A 422 7.38 -24.65 15.21
C THR A 422 7.65 -23.85 16.48
N LEU A 423 8.48 -22.81 16.40
CA LEU A 423 8.72 -21.90 17.53
C LEU A 423 7.48 -21.08 17.91
N GLY A 424 6.65 -20.71 16.93
CA GLY A 424 5.39 -20.00 17.16
C GLY A 424 4.37 -20.83 17.93
N ASP A 425 4.19 -22.09 17.53
CA ASP A 425 3.34 -23.07 18.22
C ASP A 425 3.89 -23.38 19.63
N CYS A 426 5.21 -23.59 19.74
CA CYS A 426 5.89 -23.81 21.01
C CYS A 426 5.70 -22.63 21.97
N GLY A 427 5.92 -21.39 21.50
CA GLY A 427 5.79 -20.19 22.32
C GLY A 427 4.38 -19.97 22.83
N ARG A 428 3.34 -20.20 22.00
CA ARG A 428 1.95 -20.18 22.46
C ARG A 428 1.69 -21.27 23.51
N GLY A 429 2.19 -22.48 23.28
CA GLY A 429 2.08 -23.59 24.24
C GLY A 429 2.78 -23.31 25.57
N ILE A 430 3.95 -22.65 25.55
CA ILE A 430 4.69 -22.21 26.73
C ILE A 430 3.90 -21.16 27.51
N GLN A 431 3.27 -20.19 26.83
CA GLN A 431 2.46 -19.15 27.48
C GLN A 431 1.23 -19.71 28.20
N MET A 432 0.70 -20.84 27.75
CA MET A 432 -0.43 -21.53 28.42
C MET A 432 -0.03 -22.33 29.65
N ARG A 433 1.27 -22.56 29.88
CA ARG A 433 1.79 -23.33 31.02
C ARG A 433 2.24 -22.39 32.13
N SER A 434 2.05 -22.80 33.38
CA SER A 434 2.53 -22.06 34.55
C SER A 434 3.85 -22.61 35.09
N ASP A 435 4.10 -23.91 34.94
CA ASP A 435 5.26 -24.60 35.49
C ASP A 435 6.51 -24.50 34.61
N SER A 436 7.66 -24.19 35.21
CA SER A 436 8.92 -24.00 34.49
C SER A 436 9.46 -25.29 33.86
N VAL A 437 9.23 -26.44 34.51
CA VAL A 437 9.68 -27.76 34.04
C VAL A 437 8.91 -28.17 32.78
N GLY A 438 7.59 -28.06 32.77
CA GLY A 438 6.75 -28.37 31.62
C GLY A 438 7.01 -27.43 30.44
N LYS A 439 7.32 -26.15 30.69
CA LYS A 439 7.78 -25.22 29.65
C LYS A 439 9.09 -25.69 28.99
N LEU A 440 10.08 -26.07 29.80
CA LEU A 440 11.37 -26.58 29.29
C LEU A 440 11.21 -27.91 28.57
N ASN A 441 10.43 -28.84 29.11
CA ASN A 441 10.17 -30.13 28.47
C ASN A 441 9.47 -29.97 27.11
N LEU A 442 8.47 -29.05 27.02
CA LEU A 442 7.84 -28.72 25.75
C LEU A 442 8.86 -28.13 24.76
N LEU A 443 9.71 -27.20 25.22
CA LEU A 443 10.74 -26.61 24.37
C LEU A 443 11.69 -27.68 23.82
N HIS A 444 12.23 -28.53 24.69
CA HIS A 444 13.20 -29.56 24.29
C HIS A 444 12.57 -30.56 23.33
N SER A 445 11.38 -31.09 23.61
CA SER A 445 10.72 -32.03 22.71
C SER A 445 10.39 -31.40 21.34
N THR A 446 10.01 -30.13 21.34
CA THR A 446 9.75 -29.38 20.11
C THR A 446 11.03 -29.19 19.29
N LEU A 447 12.14 -28.82 19.93
CA LEU A 447 13.43 -28.64 19.27
C LEU A 447 14.03 -29.98 18.80
N GLU A 448 13.81 -31.09 19.52
CA GLU A 448 14.19 -32.43 19.09
C GLU A 448 13.45 -32.82 17.81
N SER A 449 12.13 -32.61 17.78
CA SER A 449 11.33 -32.85 16.58
C SER A 449 11.83 -32.03 15.38
N PHE A 450 12.08 -30.73 15.59
CA PHE A 450 12.57 -29.88 14.52
C PHE A 450 14.00 -30.24 14.08
N ALA A 451 14.89 -30.62 15.01
CA ALA A 451 16.25 -31.05 14.67
C ALA A 451 16.25 -32.26 13.73
N ASN A 452 15.28 -33.16 13.87
CA ASN A 452 15.10 -34.30 12.96
C ASN A 452 14.60 -33.89 11.56
N GLU A 453 13.97 -32.72 11.41
CA GLU A 453 13.57 -32.16 10.10
C GLU A 453 14.72 -31.46 9.36
N ILE A 454 15.80 -31.10 10.07
CA ILE A 454 16.96 -30.43 9.47
C ILE A 454 17.72 -31.42 8.58
N THR A 455 17.57 -31.26 7.28
CA THR A 455 18.19 -32.13 6.27
C THR A 455 19.40 -31.50 5.57
N SER A 456 19.75 -30.26 5.92
CA SER A 456 20.91 -29.52 5.42
C SER A 456 21.10 -28.25 6.23
N ASP A 457 22.31 -27.68 6.19
CA ASP A 457 22.58 -26.34 6.70
C ASP A 457 21.60 -25.32 6.11
N PHE A 458 21.21 -24.34 6.92
CA PHE A 458 20.26 -23.30 6.53
C PHE A 458 20.64 -21.96 7.16
N ASN A 459 20.12 -20.88 6.59
CA ASN A 459 20.34 -19.53 7.11
C ASN A 459 19.25 -19.17 8.11
N LEU A 460 19.58 -18.37 9.14
CA LEU A 460 18.56 -17.89 10.07
C LEU A 460 17.70 -16.77 9.44
N PRO A 461 16.39 -16.69 9.75
CA PRO A 461 15.51 -15.62 9.24
C PRO A 461 16.00 -14.20 9.54
N ILE A 462 16.75 -14.02 10.63
CA ILE A 462 17.26 -12.71 11.04
C ILE A 462 18.36 -12.17 10.11
N SER A 463 19.07 -13.05 9.40
CA SER A 463 20.12 -12.65 8.47
C SER A 463 20.50 -13.77 7.51
N ALA A 464 20.47 -13.47 6.21
CA ALA A 464 20.97 -14.34 5.15
C ALA A 464 22.46 -14.71 5.30
N SER A 465 23.23 -14.00 6.13
CA SER A 465 24.66 -14.29 6.35
C SER A 465 24.90 -15.28 7.49
N ILE A 466 23.91 -15.55 8.34
CA ILE A 466 24.07 -16.42 9.50
C ILE A 466 23.63 -17.82 9.13
N LYS A 467 24.59 -18.71 8.84
CA LYS A 467 24.33 -20.10 8.42
C LYS A 467 24.60 -21.06 9.57
N VAL A 468 23.64 -21.95 9.85
CA VAL A 468 23.65 -22.91 10.96
C VAL A 468 23.41 -24.31 10.43
N LYS A 469 23.93 -25.32 11.13
CA LYS A 469 23.81 -26.74 10.76
C LYS A 469 23.03 -27.60 11.75
N GLY A 470 22.74 -27.06 12.94
CA GLY A 470 22.06 -27.81 14.00
C GLY A 470 21.62 -26.94 15.17
N ILE A 471 21.07 -27.58 16.20
CA ILE A 471 20.53 -26.92 17.41
C ILE A 471 21.10 -27.59 18.67
N HIS A 472 21.61 -26.76 19.58
CA HIS A 472 21.99 -27.16 20.93
C HIS A 472 20.78 -27.14 21.87
N ILE A 473 20.06 -28.25 21.89
CA ILE A 473 18.79 -28.39 22.63
C ILE A 473 18.98 -28.10 24.12
N LYS A 474 19.98 -28.73 24.76
CA LYS A 474 20.26 -28.56 26.20
C LYS A 474 20.68 -27.15 26.61
N ARG A 475 21.14 -26.32 25.66
CA ARG A 475 21.53 -24.92 25.91
C ARG A 475 20.39 -23.94 25.61
N SER A 476 19.30 -24.42 25.03
CA SER A 476 18.11 -23.63 24.78
C SER A 476 17.29 -23.53 26.06
N LYS A 477 16.64 -22.38 26.30
CA LYS A 477 15.92 -22.13 27.56
C LYS A 477 14.72 -21.21 27.38
N VAL A 478 13.80 -21.26 28.32
CA VAL A 478 12.68 -20.30 28.43
C VAL A 478 13.02 -19.27 29.50
N PHE A 479 12.93 -17.98 29.17
CA PHE A 479 13.13 -16.91 30.14
C PHE A 479 11.91 -16.75 31.06
N SER A 480 12.13 -16.34 32.31
CA SER A 480 11.10 -16.16 33.33
C SER A 480 10.29 -14.86 33.24
N SER A 481 10.36 -14.12 32.13
CA SER A 481 9.63 -12.85 31.95
C SER A 481 8.17 -13.05 31.54
N ALA A 482 7.37 -11.98 31.58
CA ALA A 482 5.93 -12.00 31.29
C ALA A 482 5.56 -12.65 29.95
N SER A 483 6.34 -12.43 28.88
CA SER A 483 6.10 -13.04 27.56
C SER A 483 6.74 -14.42 27.37
N SER A 484 7.46 -14.94 28.39
CA SER A 484 8.22 -16.21 28.36
C SER A 484 9.00 -16.44 27.05
N PRO A 485 9.93 -15.54 26.66
CA PRO A 485 10.72 -15.69 25.44
C PRO A 485 11.54 -16.97 25.44
N ILE A 486 11.74 -17.51 24.24
CA ILE A 486 12.52 -18.73 24.00
C ILE A 486 13.92 -18.32 23.55
N LEU A 487 14.97 -18.79 24.21
CA LEU A 487 16.33 -18.76 23.71
C LEU A 487 16.61 -20.08 22.97
N VAL A 488 16.96 -20.00 21.70
CA VAL A 488 17.44 -21.15 20.92
C VAL A 488 18.93 -20.97 20.65
N CYS A 489 19.73 -21.98 20.98
CA CYS A 489 21.16 -21.99 20.66
C CYS A 489 21.39 -22.86 19.42
N PHE A 490 21.92 -22.28 18.35
CA PHE A 490 22.23 -22.95 17.10
C PHE A 490 23.72 -23.26 16.99
N GLU A 491 24.03 -24.38 16.35
CA GLU A 491 25.40 -24.73 15.98
C GLU A 491 25.79 -24.01 14.68
N ASN A 492 26.91 -23.29 14.73
CA ASN A 492 27.41 -22.58 13.57
C ASN A 492 27.82 -23.55 12.46
N SER A 493 27.45 -23.25 11.21
CA SER A 493 27.92 -24.04 10.07
C SER A 493 29.42 -23.89 9.83
N PHE A 494 30.00 -22.74 10.20
CA PHE A 494 31.44 -22.51 10.06
C PHE A 494 32.22 -23.28 11.14
N PRO A 495 33.20 -24.13 10.78
CA PRO A 495 33.88 -25.01 11.74
C PRO A 495 34.54 -24.33 12.95
N CYS A 496 34.98 -23.08 12.78
CA CYS A 496 35.58 -22.28 13.86
C CYS A 496 34.66 -21.17 14.38
N GLY A 497 33.38 -21.20 13.99
CA GLY A 497 32.40 -20.20 14.39
C GLY A 497 31.85 -20.48 15.78
N LEU A 498 31.64 -19.42 16.56
CA LEU A 498 30.91 -19.53 17.83
C LEU A 498 29.45 -19.90 17.58
N ASP A 499 28.86 -20.63 18.52
CA ASP A 499 27.43 -20.92 18.52
C ASP A 499 26.60 -19.64 18.54
N ILE A 500 25.45 -19.70 17.87
CA ILE A 500 24.59 -18.53 17.67
C ILE A 500 23.36 -18.69 18.55
N SER A 501 23.19 -17.78 19.51
CA SER A 501 22.00 -17.76 20.36
C SER A 501 21.00 -16.70 19.86
N VAL A 502 19.75 -17.12 19.61
CA VAL A 502 18.67 -16.24 19.15
C VAL A 502 17.49 -16.30 20.11
N ILE A 503 16.89 -15.14 20.37
CA ILE A 503 15.67 -15.03 21.17
C ILE A 503 14.46 -14.98 20.25
N TYR A 504 13.50 -15.87 20.47
CA TYR A 504 12.19 -15.87 19.85
C TYR A 504 11.12 -15.39 20.83
N LYS A 505 10.25 -14.48 20.39
CA LYS A 505 9.21 -13.83 21.19
C LYS A 505 7.85 -13.96 20.52
N VAL A 506 6.83 -14.32 21.30
CA VAL A 506 5.43 -14.36 20.87
C VAL A 506 4.64 -13.25 21.56
N GLY A 507 3.89 -12.46 20.79
CA GLY A 507 2.98 -11.43 21.31
C GLY A 507 3.59 -10.02 21.46
N ASP A 508 4.90 -9.87 21.37
CA ASP A 508 5.57 -8.56 21.37
C ASP A 508 5.66 -7.98 19.93
N ILE A 509 5.25 -6.73 19.73
CA ILE A 509 5.49 -6.00 18.48
C ILE A 509 6.92 -5.44 18.52
N LEU A 510 7.83 -6.05 17.75
CA LEU A 510 9.26 -5.69 17.73
C LEU A 510 9.58 -4.52 16.78
N THR A 511 8.61 -3.99 16.05
CA THR A 511 8.78 -2.96 15.00
C THR A 511 8.41 -1.55 15.47
N ARG A 512 8.71 -1.19 16.73
CA ARG A 512 8.48 0.18 17.21
C ARG A 512 9.49 1.17 16.67
#